data_AF-A0A8X6WCP7-F1
#
_entry.id   AF-A0A8X6WCP7-F1
#
_cell.length_a   1.000
_cell.length_b   1.000
_cell.length_c   1.000
_cell.angle_alpha   90.00
_cell.angle_beta   90.00
_cell.angle_gamma   90.00
#
_symmetry.space_group_name_H-M   'P 1'
#
loop_
_entity.id
_entity.type
_entity.pdbx_description
1 polymer ?
#
loop_
_entity_poly.entity_id
_entity_poly.type
_entity_poly.pdbx_seq_one_letter_code
_entity_poly.pdbx_strand_id
1 'polypeptide(L)'
;MVCANASRTHSLPLLAIGKSKKPRCFRNVSCLPTLDKAQKSAWRNSALFSEWYFIPNVKKLREREGKTGKVLLILDNARCHPPVDILNAIDDDFSVMYLPPNVTALVQPMDQGVIEKLKRIYKKQVLRRLLLAENDEESVAAFAEKLNMKDTCYMLDEAWDSLERQSLKNAWNKLWLDLEGEKDFNNDHMEEITDLVQSIPGFQECDEEDVETWMACDAKYMDFKC
;
A
#
# COMPACT_ATOMS: atom_id res chain seq x y z
N MET A 1 -0.43 4.56 3.17
CA MET A 1 -0.51 5.32 1.91
C MET A 1 0.61 4.86 1.01
N VAL A 2 0.29 4.53 -0.24
CA VAL A 2 1.25 4.13 -1.28
C VAL A 2 1.59 5.35 -2.14
N CYS A 3 2.84 5.48 -2.56
CA CYS A 3 3.27 6.54 -3.48
C CYS A 3 4.52 6.08 -4.24
N ALA A 4 4.49 6.15 -5.56
CA ALA A 4 5.61 5.77 -6.41
C ALA A 4 5.63 6.63 -7.67
N ASN A 5 6.80 6.73 -8.30
CA ASN A 5 6.95 7.42 -9.57
C ASN A 5 6.56 6.54 -10.77
N ALA A 6 6.32 7.17 -11.92
CA ALA A 6 5.84 6.50 -13.12
C ALA A 6 6.72 5.34 -13.61
N SER A 7 8.04 5.47 -13.49
CA SER A 7 8.98 4.44 -13.93
C SER A 7 9.26 3.34 -12.91
N ARG A 8 8.68 3.44 -11.70
CA ARG A 8 8.99 2.61 -10.52
C ARG A 8 10.49 2.52 -10.22
N THR A 9 11.22 3.56 -10.55
CA THR A 9 12.60 3.70 -10.06
C THR A 9 12.61 4.11 -8.59
N HIS A 10 11.52 4.73 -8.12
CA HIS A 10 11.36 5.14 -6.74
C HIS A 10 9.94 4.89 -6.25
N SER A 11 9.85 4.28 -5.08
CA SER A 11 8.70 4.28 -4.22
C SER A 11 9.06 5.03 -2.94
N LEU A 12 8.09 5.75 -2.40
CA LEU A 12 8.22 6.30 -1.07
C LEU A 12 7.90 5.21 -0.02
N PRO A 13 8.52 5.25 1.17
CA PRO A 13 8.14 4.38 2.27
C PRO A 13 6.63 4.38 2.54
N LEU A 14 6.07 3.25 2.95
CA LEU A 14 4.64 3.22 3.27
C LEU A 14 4.36 4.09 4.51
N LEU A 15 3.34 4.94 4.42
CA LEU A 15 2.80 5.65 5.60
C LEU A 15 1.72 4.80 6.26
N ALA A 16 1.96 4.33 7.48
CA ALA A 16 0.96 3.67 8.33
C ALA A 16 0.39 4.68 9.34
N ILE A 17 -0.94 4.72 9.46
CA ILE A 17 -1.62 5.64 10.36
C ILE A 17 -2.33 4.83 11.45
N GLY A 18 -1.88 4.98 12.69
CA GLY A 18 -2.41 4.28 13.86
C GLY A 18 -3.14 5.20 14.84
N LYS A 19 -3.96 4.64 15.72
CA LYS A 19 -4.66 5.43 16.77
C LYS A 19 -3.75 5.90 17.91
N SER A 20 -2.76 5.09 18.27
CA SER A 20 -1.89 5.34 19.42
C SER A 20 -0.57 5.97 19.01
N LYS A 21 -0.09 6.96 19.79
CA LYS A 21 1.22 7.61 19.62
C LYS A 21 2.41 6.68 19.84
N LYS A 22 2.24 5.70 20.72
CA LYS A 22 3.25 4.68 21.02
C LYS A 22 2.52 3.36 21.28
N PRO A 23 2.12 2.63 20.23
CA PRO A 23 1.59 1.28 20.37
C PRO A 23 2.53 0.41 21.22
N ARG A 24 1.96 -0.41 22.11
CA ARG A 24 2.75 -1.30 22.98
C ARG A 24 3.67 -2.24 22.18
N CYS A 25 3.22 -2.67 21.01
CA CYS A 25 3.99 -3.51 20.09
C CYS A 25 5.25 -2.83 19.50
N PHE A 26 5.40 -1.51 19.63
CA PHE A 26 6.60 -0.79 19.17
C PHE A 26 7.62 -0.53 20.28
N ARG A 27 7.41 -1.11 21.48
CA ARG A 27 8.39 -1.01 22.55
C ARG A 27 9.72 -1.60 22.07
N ASN A 28 10.81 -0.86 22.27
CA ASN A 28 12.17 -1.22 21.85
C ASN A 28 12.40 -1.29 20.32
N VAL A 29 11.50 -0.74 19.51
CA VAL A 29 11.73 -0.57 18.07
C VAL A 29 12.36 0.79 17.84
N SER A 30 13.59 0.81 17.33
CA SER A 30 14.34 2.04 17.04
C SER A 30 14.01 2.63 15.66
N CYS A 31 13.66 1.79 14.69
CA CYS A 31 13.31 2.17 13.33
C CYS A 31 12.22 1.23 12.81
N LEU A 32 11.11 1.81 12.35
CA LEU A 32 10.08 1.08 11.61
C LEU A 32 10.30 1.32 10.12
N PRO A 33 10.08 0.30 9.28
CA PRO A 33 10.21 0.46 7.84
C PRO A 33 9.10 1.35 7.26
N THR A 34 7.91 1.29 7.87
CA THR A 34 6.81 2.21 7.62
C THR A 34 6.97 3.48 8.46
N LEU A 35 6.50 4.59 7.90
CA LEU A 35 6.35 5.82 8.67
C LEU A 35 5.07 5.77 9.45
N ASP A 36 5.21 5.80 10.77
CA ASP A 36 4.10 5.65 11.68
C ASP A 36 3.68 7.00 12.21
N LYS A 37 2.49 7.44 11.79
CA LYS A 37 1.85 8.62 12.35
C LYS A 37 0.66 8.23 13.20
N ALA A 38 0.62 8.78 14.39
CA ALA A 38 -0.44 8.51 15.33
C ALA A 38 -1.47 9.61 15.33
N GLN A 39 -2.73 9.21 15.22
CA GLN A 39 -3.84 10.12 15.14
C GLN A 39 -5.06 9.48 15.78
N LYS A 40 -5.73 10.23 16.68
CA LYS A 40 -6.80 9.72 17.56
C LYS A 40 -7.92 8.96 16.84
N SER A 41 -8.08 9.20 15.55
CA SER A 41 -9.21 8.75 14.77
C SER A 41 -8.82 7.86 13.57
N ALA A 42 -7.53 7.67 13.31
CA ALA A 42 -6.99 6.85 12.22
C ALA A 42 -7.52 7.18 10.81
N TRP A 43 -8.04 8.41 10.57
CA TRP A 43 -8.52 8.89 9.26
C TRP A 43 -7.69 10.07 8.78
N ARG A 44 -7.43 10.19 7.47
CA ARG A 44 -6.75 11.36 6.87
C ARG A 44 -7.48 12.65 7.28
N ASN A 45 -6.91 13.44 8.20
CA ASN A 45 -7.27 14.84 8.34
C ASN A 45 -6.32 15.69 7.47
N SER A 46 -6.79 16.85 7.04
CA SER A 46 -5.99 17.79 6.26
C SER A 46 -4.67 18.13 6.96
N ALA A 47 -4.64 18.16 8.30
CA ALA A 47 -3.43 18.41 9.09
C ALA A 47 -2.30 17.37 8.87
N LEU A 48 -2.61 16.08 8.72
CA LEU A 48 -1.60 15.06 8.41
C LEU A 48 -1.07 15.17 6.98
N PHE A 49 -1.95 15.59 6.06
CA PHE A 49 -1.54 15.92 4.70
C PHE A 49 -0.69 17.19 4.68
N SER A 50 -1.00 18.17 5.54
CA SER A 50 -0.25 19.42 5.73
C SER A 50 1.11 19.22 6.40
N GLU A 51 1.29 18.20 7.24
CA GLU A 51 2.64 17.76 7.68
C GLU A 51 3.46 17.14 6.53
N TRP A 52 2.85 17.07 5.34
CA TRP A 52 3.46 16.88 4.04
C TRP A 52 4.64 15.90 4.02
N TYR A 53 4.32 14.64 4.30
CA TYR A 53 5.26 13.52 4.25
C TYR A 53 6.03 13.45 2.90
N PHE A 54 5.42 13.90 1.81
CA PHE A 54 5.95 13.77 0.44
C PHE A 54 7.25 14.57 0.18
N ILE A 55 7.23 15.91 0.34
CA ILE A 55 8.38 16.80 0.05
C ILE A 55 9.67 16.36 0.76
N PRO A 56 9.72 16.18 2.10
CA PRO A 56 10.96 15.83 2.78
C PRO A 56 11.54 14.49 2.29
N ASN A 57 10.67 13.51 2.01
CA ASN A 57 11.12 12.20 1.56
C ASN A 57 11.60 12.23 0.10
N VAL A 58 10.91 12.96 -0.77
CA VAL A 58 11.36 13.14 -2.15
C VAL A 58 12.64 13.97 -2.21
N LYS A 59 12.80 15.00 -1.38
CA LYS A 59 14.06 15.77 -1.28
C LYS A 59 15.23 14.89 -0.88
N LYS A 60 15.07 14.09 0.19
CA LYS A 60 16.10 13.15 0.65
C LYS A 60 16.46 12.12 -0.42
N LEU A 61 15.46 11.62 -1.14
CA LEU A 61 15.67 10.71 -2.26
C LEU A 61 16.43 11.36 -3.42
N ARG A 62 16.04 12.58 -3.81
CA ARG A 62 16.71 13.36 -4.87
C ARG A 62 18.16 13.65 -4.53
N GLU A 63 18.43 14.03 -3.29
CA GLU A 63 19.79 14.29 -2.78
C GLU A 63 20.66 13.03 -2.86
N ARG A 64 20.14 11.88 -2.38
CA ARG A 64 20.84 10.59 -2.45
C ARG A 64 21.23 10.19 -3.88
N GLU A 65 20.42 10.58 -4.85
CA GLU A 65 20.57 10.16 -6.25
C GLU A 65 21.14 11.25 -7.16
N GLY A 66 21.45 12.42 -6.62
CA GLY A 66 21.93 13.56 -7.41
C GLY A 66 20.93 14.08 -8.44
N LYS A 67 19.62 13.93 -8.20
CA LYS A 67 18.56 14.34 -9.14
C LYS A 67 18.07 15.77 -8.90
N THR A 68 18.06 16.57 -9.96
CA THR A 68 17.53 17.94 -9.97
C THR A 68 16.27 18.03 -10.85
N GLY A 69 15.55 19.15 -10.73
CA GLY A 69 14.33 19.42 -11.51
C GLY A 69 13.03 19.36 -10.72
N LYS A 70 11.95 19.78 -11.38
CA LYS A 70 10.62 19.89 -10.77
C LYS A 70 9.96 18.52 -10.56
N VAL A 71 9.19 18.40 -9.50
CA VAL A 71 8.45 17.20 -9.12
C VAL A 71 6.96 17.48 -9.21
N LEU A 72 6.22 16.64 -9.93
CA LEU A 72 4.76 16.66 -9.96
C LEU A 72 4.21 15.49 -9.12
N LEU A 73 3.33 15.81 -8.17
CA LEU A 73 2.52 14.86 -7.42
C LEU A 73 1.10 14.86 -7.97
N ILE A 74 0.60 13.68 -8.34
CA ILE A 74 -0.77 13.48 -8.81
C ILE A 74 -1.57 12.82 -7.69
N LEU A 75 -2.71 13.41 -7.33
CA LEU A 75 -3.58 12.96 -6.24
C LEU A 75 -5.01 12.74 -6.70
N ASP A 76 -5.72 11.85 -5.99
CA ASP A 76 -7.17 11.76 -6.08
C ASP A 76 -7.84 12.98 -5.43
N ASN A 77 -9.09 13.24 -5.81
CA ASN A 77 -9.88 14.36 -5.29
C ASN A 77 -10.55 14.03 -3.95
N ALA A 78 -9.80 13.44 -3.01
CA ALA A 78 -10.31 13.08 -1.69
C ALA A 78 -10.59 14.32 -0.84
N ARG A 79 -11.72 14.37 -0.15
CA ARG A 79 -12.14 15.52 0.69
C ARG A 79 -11.15 15.89 1.79
N CYS A 80 -10.30 14.96 2.21
CA CYS A 80 -9.28 15.19 3.21
C CYS A 80 -8.07 15.97 2.68
N HIS A 81 -7.95 16.17 1.37
CA HIS A 81 -6.83 16.87 0.77
C HIS A 81 -7.00 18.40 0.86
N PRO A 82 -5.96 19.15 1.27
CA PRO A 82 -6.06 20.61 1.30
C PRO A 82 -6.11 21.20 -0.13
N PRO A 83 -6.61 22.44 -0.29
CA PRO A 83 -6.65 23.11 -1.59
C PRO A 83 -5.29 23.13 -2.31
N VAL A 84 -5.29 22.91 -3.62
CA VAL A 84 -4.07 22.78 -4.45
C VAL A 84 -3.17 24.01 -4.38
N ASP A 85 -3.74 25.20 -4.21
CA ASP A 85 -2.98 26.45 -4.10
C ASP A 85 -2.16 26.51 -2.81
N ILE A 86 -2.72 26.01 -1.70
CA ILE A 86 -1.98 25.86 -0.43
C ILE A 86 -0.83 24.89 -0.62
N LEU A 87 -1.09 23.81 -1.36
CA LEU A 87 -0.12 22.76 -1.62
C LEU A 87 1.06 23.23 -2.49
N ASN A 88 0.77 23.97 -3.56
CA ASN A 88 1.77 24.52 -4.49
C ASN A 88 2.57 25.70 -3.92
N ALA A 89 2.07 26.35 -2.86
CA ALA A 89 2.78 27.43 -2.20
C ALA A 89 3.88 26.96 -1.23
N ILE A 90 3.99 25.64 -0.96
CA ILE A 90 4.94 25.10 0.02
C ILE A 90 6.37 25.11 -0.50
N ASP A 91 6.58 24.75 -1.77
CA ASP A 91 7.91 24.60 -2.37
C ASP A 91 7.86 24.74 -3.90
N ASP A 92 8.63 25.67 -4.46
CA ASP A 92 8.63 26.00 -5.89
C ASP A 92 9.09 24.86 -6.82
N ASP A 93 9.85 23.91 -6.29
CA ASP A 93 10.33 22.72 -6.99
C ASP A 93 9.25 21.61 -7.05
N PHE A 94 8.16 21.77 -6.30
CA PHE A 94 7.10 20.79 -6.18
C PHE A 94 5.78 21.36 -6.66
N SER A 95 5.06 20.57 -7.45
CA SER A 95 3.71 20.90 -7.89
C SER A 95 2.78 19.74 -7.62
N VAL A 96 1.54 20.05 -7.30
CA VAL A 96 0.46 19.10 -7.06
C VAL A 96 -0.63 19.33 -8.09
N MET A 97 -1.15 18.23 -8.62
CA MET A 97 -2.30 18.20 -9.50
C MET A 97 -3.32 17.20 -8.97
N TYR A 98 -4.58 17.63 -8.89
CA TYR A 98 -5.69 16.72 -8.63
C TYR A 98 -6.19 16.11 -9.93
N LEU A 99 -6.45 14.82 -9.91
CA LEU A 99 -7.21 14.16 -10.96
C LEU A 99 -8.65 14.70 -10.99
N PRO A 100 -9.31 14.68 -12.16
CA PRO A 100 -10.70 15.09 -12.24
C PRO A 100 -11.58 14.29 -11.26
N PRO A 101 -12.65 14.90 -10.72
CA PRO A 101 -13.59 14.16 -9.88
C PRO A 101 -14.23 13.01 -10.67
N ASN A 102 -14.62 11.95 -9.95
CA ASN A 102 -15.34 10.78 -10.48
C ASN A 102 -14.58 9.90 -11.51
N VAL A 103 -13.31 10.19 -11.80
CA VAL A 103 -12.48 9.32 -12.67
C VAL A 103 -11.37 8.59 -11.93
N THR A 104 -11.29 8.72 -10.61
CA THR A 104 -10.22 8.12 -9.79
C THR A 104 -10.06 6.63 -10.07
N ALA A 105 -11.14 5.85 -10.04
CA ALA A 105 -11.10 4.41 -10.33
C ALA A 105 -10.66 4.07 -11.77
N LEU A 106 -10.70 5.03 -12.70
CA LEU A 106 -10.33 4.82 -14.11
C LEU A 106 -8.88 5.20 -14.41
N VAL A 107 -8.37 6.27 -13.78
CA VAL A 107 -7.08 6.86 -14.16
C VAL A 107 -6.07 6.96 -13.02
N GLN A 108 -6.47 6.80 -11.75
CA GLN A 108 -5.55 6.91 -10.63
C GLN A 108 -4.64 5.66 -10.61
N PRO A 109 -3.31 5.80 -10.78
CA PRO A 109 -2.44 4.66 -11.01
C PRO A 109 -2.40 3.67 -9.84
N MET A 110 -2.42 4.13 -8.58
CA MET A 110 -2.40 3.22 -7.44
C MET A 110 -3.67 2.33 -7.36
N ASP A 111 -4.80 2.84 -7.85
CA ASP A 111 -6.08 2.16 -7.96
C ASP A 111 -6.18 1.32 -9.24
N GLN A 112 -5.25 1.48 -10.20
CA GLN A 112 -5.10 0.59 -11.36
C GLN A 112 -4.32 -0.68 -11.01
N GLY A 113 -4.74 -1.40 -9.97
CA GLY A 113 -4.20 -2.73 -9.63
C GLY A 113 -2.95 -2.74 -8.76
N VAL A 114 -2.27 -1.61 -8.50
CA VAL A 114 -1.10 -1.57 -7.60
C VAL A 114 -1.50 -1.91 -6.16
N ILE A 115 -2.54 -1.25 -5.64
CA ILE A 115 -3.05 -1.50 -4.28
C ILE A 115 -3.56 -2.94 -4.16
N GLU A 116 -4.25 -3.44 -5.18
CA GLU A 116 -4.73 -4.82 -5.19
C GLU A 116 -3.56 -5.82 -5.14
N LYS A 117 -2.55 -5.66 -6.00
CA LYS A 117 -1.38 -6.54 -6.01
C LYS A 117 -0.61 -6.47 -4.69
N LEU A 118 -0.47 -5.28 -4.09
CA LEU A 118 0.12 -5.12 -2.77
C LEU A 118 -0.63 -5.92 -1.70
N LYS A 119 -1.97 -5.85 -1.69
CA LYS A 119 -2.81 -6.64 -0.77
C LYS A 119 -2.63 -8.14 -0.98
N ARG A 120 -2.60 -8.61 -2.22
CA ARG A 120 -2.38 -10.03 -2.55
C ARG A 120 -1.04 -10.53 -2.03
N ILE A 121 0.05 -9.79 -2.28
CA ILE A 121 1.39 -10.13 -1.77
C ILE A 121 1.37 -10.13 -0.23
N TYR A 122 0.80 -9.11 0.40
CA TYR A 122 0.68 -9.05 1.86
C TYR A 122 -0.07 -10.26 2.43
N LYS A 123 -1.24 -10.60 1.89
CA LYS A 123 -2.05 -11.76 2.31
C LYS A 123 -1.29 -13.08 2.16
N LYS A 124 -0.57 -13.26 1.05
CA LYS A 124 0.31 -14.41 0.83
C LYS A 124 1.42 -14.51 1.88
N GLN A 125 2.03 -13.39 2.27
CA GLN A 125 3.04 -13.37 3.33
C GLN A 125 2.46 -13.73 4.70
N VAL A 126 1.23 -13.29 5.00
CA VAL A 126 0.51 -13.70 6.22
C VAL A 126 0.31 -15.22 6.26
N LEU A 127 -0.14 -15.82 5.16
CA LEU A 127 -0.32 -17.28 5.04
C LEU A 127 1.00 -18.04 5.23
N ARG A 128 2.08 -17.60 4.57
CA ARG A 128 3.40 -18.21 4.73
C ARG A 128 3.89 -18.15 6.17
N ARG A 129 3.68 -17.03 6.87
CA ARG A 129 4.06 -16.91 8.29
C ARG A 129 3.21 -17.80 9.21
N LEU A 130 1.93 -17.96 8.91
CA LEU A 130 1.07 -18.91 9.62
C LEU A 130 1.63 -20.33 9.51
N LEU A 131 1.93 -20.78 8.29
CA LEU A 131 2.48 -22.13 8.05
C LEU A 131 3.89 -22.32 8.63
N LEU A 132 4.71 -21.27 8.71
CA LEU A 132 6.04 -21.35 9.36
C LEU A 132 5.99 -21.36 10.89
N ALA A 133 4.85 -21.01 11.50
CA ALA A 133 4.70 -21.03 12.95
C ALA A 133 4.51 -22.45 13.52
N GLU A 134 4.46 -23.48 12.66
CA GLU A 134 4.20 -24.90 12.92
C GLU A 134 5.26 -25.65 13.75
N ASN A 135 5.72 -25.10 14.87
CA ASN A 135 6.32 -25.91 15.93
C ASN A 135 5.40 -26.11 17.14
N ASP A 136 4.23 -25.49 17.17
CA ASP A 136 3.14 -25.80 18.09
C ASP A 136 1.84 -25.87 17.27
N GLU A 137 0.91 -26.75 17.62
CA GLU A 137 -0.44 -26.88 17.04
C GLU A 137 -1.30 -25.63 17.31
N GLU A 138 -0.83 -24.43 16.98
CA GLU A 138 -1.58 -23.20 17.14
C GLU A 138 -2.60 -23.05 16.03
N SER A 139 -3.87 -23.01 16.42
CA SER A 139 -4.97 -22.67 15.52
C SER A 139 -4.75 -21.32 14.83
N VAL A 140 -5.38 -21.14 13.66
CA VAL A 140 -5.44 -19.85 12.93
C VAL A 140 -5.82 -18.68 13.85
N ALA A 141 -6.70 -18.92 14.82
CA ALA A 141 -7.12 -17.92 15.80
C ALA A 141 -5.97 -17.46 16.71
N ALA A 142 -5.16 -18.40 17.21
CA ALA A 142 -4.02 -18.09 18.07
C ALA A 142 -2.94 -17.29 17.32
N PHE A 143 -2.66 -17.65 16.06
CA PHE A 143 -1.78 -16.87 15.21
C PHE A 143 -2.31 -15.45 14.97
N ALA A 144 -3.61 -15.31 14.68
CA ALA A 144 -4.24 -14.01 14.48
C ALA A 144 -4.18 -13.12 15.73
N GLU A 145 -4.28 -13.70 16.93
CA GLU A 145 -4.12 -12.96 18.21
C GLU A 145 -2.69 -12.49 18.45
N LYS A 146 -1.68 -13.22 17.94
CA LYS A 146 -0.26 -12.85 18.06
C LYS A 146 0.15 -11.77 17.08
N LEU A 147 -0.45 -11.74 15.89
CA LEU A 147 -0.17 -10.72 14.88
C LEU A 147 -0.48 -9.33 15.44
N ASN A 148 0.53 -8.47 15.42
CA ASN A 148 0.39 -7.10 15.89
C ASN A 148 0.80 -6.09 14.80
N MET A 149 0.65 -4.80 15.11
CA MET A 149 0.94 -3.73 14.16
C MET A 149 2.40 -3.73 13.70
N LYS A 150 3.35 -4.17 14.54
CA LYS A 150 4.77 -4.25 14.16
C LYS A 150 4.93 -5.25 13.02
N ASP A 151 4.40 -6.46 13.20
CA ASP A 151 4.47 -7.51 12.18
C ASP A 151 3.79 -7.05 10.89
N THR A 152 2.64 -6.38 11.02
CA THR A 152 1.92 -5.78 9.90
C THR A 152 2.77 -4.78 9.13
N CYS A 153 3.47 -3.86 9.82
CA CYS A 153 4.35 -2.87 9.19
C CYS A 153 5.50 -3.53 8.42
N TYR A 154 6.16 -4.53 9.00
CA TYR A 154 7.24 -5.25 8.32
C TYR A 154 6.74 -6.05 7.11
N MET A 155 5.61 -6.75 7.24
CA MET A 155 5.02 -7.50 6.13
C MET A 155 4.54 -6.58 5.01
N LEU A 156 3.98 -5.42 5.33
CA LEU A 156 3.56 -4.43 4.34
C LEU A 156 4.75 -3.83 3.59
N ASP A 157 5.83 -3.52 4.30
CA ASP A 157 7.05 -2.99 3.69
C ASP A 157 7.70 -4.02 2.74
N GLU A 158 7.84 -5.26 3.21
CA GLU A 158 8.33 -6.37 2.38
C GLU A 158 7.46 -6.58 1.14
N ALA A 159 6.13 -6.53 1.30
CA ALA A 159 5.20 -6.65 0.18
C ALA A 159 5.32 -5.47 -0.82
N TRP A 160 5.58 -4.26 -0.32
CA TRP A 160 5.76 -3.06 -1.14
C TRP A 160 7.05 -3.10 -1.96
N ASP A 161 8.14 -3.55 -1.35
CA ASP A 161 9.41 -3.77 -2.04
C ASP A 161 9.31 -4.91 -3.07
N SER A 162 8.55 -5.96 -2.74
CA SER A 162 8.33 -7.14 -3.60
C SER A 162 7.41 -6.91 -4.80
N LEU A 163 6.77 -5.74 -4.93
CA LEU A 163 6.03 -5.42 -6.16
C LEU A 163 6.96 -5.52 -7.38
N GLU A 164 6.43 -5.58 -8.59
CA GLU A 164 7.24 -5.67 -9.82
C GLU A 164 7.28 -4.32 -10.56
N ARG A 165 8.40 -4.03 -11.24
CA ARG A 165 8.54 -2.76 -11.97
C ARG A 165 7.49 -2.64 -13.06
N GLN A 166 7.15 -3.76 -13.66
CA GLN A 166 6.13 -3.82 -14.69
C GLN A 166 4.74 -3.48 -14.15
N SER A 167 4.34 -4.00 -12.98
CA SER A 167 3.02 -3.70 -12.41
C SER A 167 2.80 -2.21 -12.18
N LEU A 168 3.79 -1.50 -11.64
CA LEU A 168 3.66 -0.06 -11.47
C LEU A 168 3.70 0.68 -12.81
N LYS A 169 4.54 0.29 -13.78
CA LYS A 169 4.51 0.90 -15.12
C LYS A 169 3.14 0.74 -15.79
N ASN A 170 2.59 -0.47 -15.76
CA ASN A 170 1.28 -0.78 -16.33
C ASN A 170 0.18 0.11 -15.74
N ALA A 171 0.33 0.51 -14.48
CA ALA A 171 -0.65 1.35 -13.78
C ALA A 171 -0.72 2.76 -14.35
N TRP A 172 0.35 3.20 -14.99
CA TRP A 172 0.41 4.48 -15.69
C TRP A 172 -0.09 4.42 -17.12
N ASN A 173 -0.25 3.23 -17.73
CA ASN A 173 -0.65 3.12 -19.15
C ASN A 173 -2.00 3.79 -19.44
N LYS A 174 -2.94 3.77 -18.49
CA LYS A 174 -4.24 4.46 -18.64
C LYS A 174 -4.12 5.99 -18.58
N LEU A 175 -3.08 6.51 -17.93
CA LEU A 175 -2.77 7.94 -17.86
C LEU A 175 -1.81 8.36 -18.99
N TRP A 176 -1.01 7.42 -19.49
CA TRP A 176 0.08 7.63 -20.44
C TRP A 176 0.01 6.57 -21.54
N LEU A 177 -0.77 6.84 -22.59
CA LEU A 177 -1.07 5.91 -23.68
C LEU A 177 0.17 5.46 -24.46
N ASP A 178 1.29 6.17 -24.37
CA ASP A 178 2.55 5.84 -25.06
C ASP A 178 3.40 4.76 -24.37
N LEU A 179 2.97 4.26 -23.20
CA LEU A 179 3.65 3.14 -22.53
C LEU A 179 3.10 1.82 -23.09
N GLU A 180 3.70 1.33 -24.18
CA GLU A 180 3.37 0.02 -24.75
C GLU A 180 3.46 -1.08 -23.68
N GLY A 181 2.34 -1.76 -23.42
CA GLY A 181 2.28 -2.87 -22.49
C GLY A 181 0.85 -3.22 -22.06
N GLU A 182 0.06 -3.80 -22.96
CA GLU A 182 -1.10 -4.58 -22.51
C GLU A 182 -0.60 -5.89 -21.91
N LYS A 183 -0.51 -5.91 -20.58
CA LYS A 183 -0.56 -7.17 -19.83
C LYS A 183 -1.52 -7.00 -18.67
N ASP A 184 -2.43 -7.95 -18.59
CA ASP A 184 -3.35 -8.11 -17.49
C ASP A 184 -2.58 -8.07 -16.17
N PHE A 185 -3.06 -7.27 -15.21
CA PHE A 185 -2.48 -7.21 -13.86
C PHE A 185 -2.65 -8.55 -13.12
N ASN A 186 -3.50 -9.42 -13.65
CA ASN A 186 -4.00 -10.63 -13.03
C ASN A 186 -3.27 -11.91 -13.41
N ASN A 187 -2.20 -11.85 -14.20
CA ASN A 187 -1.38 -13.03 -14.35
C ASN A 187 -0.48 -13.17 -13.12
N ASP A 188 -0.88 -14.04 -12.18
CA ASP A 188 -0.04 -15.02 -11.49
C ASP A 188 -0.33 -15.17 -9.97
N HIS A 189 -0.25 -16.43 -9.52
CA HIS A 189 -0.26 -16.98 -8.16
C HIS A 189 -1.60 -17.35 -7.49
N MET A 190 -2.75 -17.42 -8.18
CA MET A 190 -3.98 -17.91 -7.52
C MET A 190 -3.84 -19.37 -7.07
N GLU A 191 -3.28 -20.21 -7.93
CA GLU A 191 -2.98 -21.62 -7.63
C GLU A 191 -2.05 -21.73 -6.42
N GLU A 192 -0.93 -20.99 -6.40
CA GLU A 192 0.00 -21.01 -5.26
C GLU A 192 -0.66 -20.55 -3.94
N ILE A 193 -1.57 -19.58 -3.98
CA ILE A 193 -2.28 -19.13 -2.78
C ILE A 193 -3.30 -20.18 -2.34
N THR A 194 -3.95 -20.85 -3.29
CA THR A 194 -4.86 -21.97 -3.02
C THR A 194 -4.09 -23.12 -2.35
N ASP A 195 -2.92 -23.48 -2.86
CA ASP A 195 -2.03 -24.48 -2.25
C ASP A 195 -1.63 -24.10 -0.81
N LEU A 196 -1.31 -22.81 -0.58
CA LEU A 196 -1.00 -22.32 0.77
C LEU A 196 -2.20 -22.41 1.71
N VAL A 197 -3.42 -22.13 1.24
CA VAL A 197 -4.63 -22.23 2.05
C VAL A 197 -4.95 -23.68 2.37
N GLN A 198 -4.88 -24.58 1.38
CA GLN A 198 -5.13 -26.01 1.56
C GLN A 198 -4.09 -26.70 2.45
N SER A 199 -2.89 -26.11 2.58
CA SER A 199 -1.87 -26.57 3.52
C SER A 199 -2.23 -26.29 4.99
N ILE A 200 -3.20 -25.41 5.27
CA ILE A 200 -3.64 -25.11 6.63
C ILE A 200 -4.55 -26.24 7.16
N PRO A 201 -4.27 -26.81 8.34
CA PRO A 201 -5.15 -27.80 8.95
C PRO A 201 -6.60 -27.31 9.09
N GLY A 202 -7.56 -28.02 8.49
CA GLY A 202 -8.98 -27.68 8.50
C GLY A 202 -9.47 -26.90 7.28
N PHE A 203 -8.59 -26.58 6.32
CA PHE A 203 -8.91 -25.83 5.09
C PHE A 203 -8.59 -26.61 3.80
N GLN A 204 -8.37 -27.93 3.90
CA GLN A 204 -8.00 -28.78 2.75
C GLN A 204 -9.06 -28.82 1.65
N GLU A 205 -10.33 -28.57 1.97
CA GLU A 205 -11.45 -28.58 1.02
C GLU A 205 -11.70 -27.22 0.35
N CYS A 206 -10.94 -26.16 0.71
CA CYS A 206 -11.12 -24.84 0.09
C CYS A 206 -10.71 -24.87 -1.39
N ASP A 207 -11.60 -24.35 -2.25
CA ASP A 207 -11.36 -24.22 -3.68
C ASP A 207 -10.92 -22.78 -4.07
N GLU A 208 -10.70 -22.56 -5.37
CA GLU A 208 -10.29 -21.24 -5.87
C GLU A 208 -11.36 -20.16 -5.63
N GLU A 209 -12.65 -20.51 -5.62
CA GLU A 209 -13.75 -19.57 -5.39
C GLU A 209 -13.76 -19.08 -3.93
N ASP A 210 -13.50 -19.99 -2.98
CA ASP A 210 -13.30 -19.65 -1.57
C ASP A 210 -12.13 -18.67 -1.38
N VAL A 211 -11.00 -18.94 -2.04
CA VAL A 211 -9.79 -18.11 -1.99
C VAL A 211 -10.02 -16.75 -2.62
N GLU A 212 -10.69 -16.69 -3.77
CA GLU A 212 -11.09 -15.44 -4.41
C GLU A 212 -11.99 -14.60 -3.52
N THR A 213 -12.99 -15.24 -2.90
CA THR A 213 -13.90 -14.59 -1.97
C THR A 213 -13.15 -14.00 -0.79
N TRP A 214 -12.24 -14.75 -0.17
CA TRP A 214 -11.38 -14.28 0.92
C TRP A 214 -10.45 -13.13 0.49
N MET A 215 -9.90 -13.20 -0.71
CA MET A 215 -9.09 -12.12 -1.28
C MET A 215 -9.90 -10.84 -1.46
N ALA A 216 -11.16 -10.96 -1.87
CA ALA A 216 -12.09 -9.85 -2.09
C ALA A 216 -12.78 -9.32 -0.82
N CYS A 217 -12.70 -10.02 0.32
CA CYS A 217 -13.39 -9.64 1.57
C CYS A 217 -13.13 -8.19 2.04
N ASP A 218 -12.00 -7.59 1.67
CA ASP A 218 -11.65 -6.21 2.03
C ASP A 218 -12.52 -5.16 1.32
N ALA A 219 -13.18 -5.52 0.20
CA ALA A 219 -14.05 -4.61 -0.55
C ALA A 219 -15.28 -4.18 0.27
N LYS A 220 -15.75 -5.03 1.20
CA LYS A 220 -16.89 -4.73 2.10
C LYS A 220 -16.58 -3.66 3.14
N TYR A 221 -15.30 -3.39 3.41
CA TYR A 221 -14.86 -2.34 4.33
C TYR A 221 -14.46 -1.03 3.62
N MET A 222 -14.57 -0.98 2.29
CA MET A 222 -14.29 0.23 1.50
C MET A 222 -15.52 1.14 1.32
N ASP A 223 -16.72 0.70 1.71
CA ASP A 223 -17.98 1.48 1.62
C ASP A 223 -18.10 2.64 2.63
N PHE A 224 -17.04 2.94 3.39
CA PHE A 224 -17.00 4.14 4.23
C PHE A 224 -16.70 5.37 3.37
N LYS A 225 -17.78 5.94 2.82
CA LYS A 225 -17.81 7.20 2.06
C LYS A 225 -16.97 8.29 2.74
N CYS A 226 -15.97 8.80 2.02
CA CYS A 226 -15.37 10.12 2.28
C CYS A 226 -16.35 11.24 1.94
#